data_AF-A0A6I1ZBQ0-F1
#
_entry.id   AF-A0A6I1ZBQ0-F1
#
_cell.length_a   1.000
_cell.length_b   1.000
_cell.length_c   1.000
_cell.angle_alpha   90.00
_cell.angle_beta   90.00
_cell.angle_gamma   90.00
#
_symmetry.space_group_name_H-M   'P 1'
#
loop_
_entity.id
_entity.type
_entity.pdbx_description
1 polymer ?
#
loop_
_entity_poly.entity_id
_entity_poly.type
_entity_poly.pdbx_seq_one_letter_code
_entity_poly.pdbx_strand_id
1 'polypeptide(L)'
;MNQPKIQQQGGIYHLTWDEGIEAQVAKVREHRDGRITAELSVTTSLPGYKPYLLGRSLFNLLAIRSRVDMAKNLKERCPEIEWEEALEQLCHIVLEDFHRGEPVTEIWTTDDIKPPEYLLYP
;
A
#
# COMPACT_ATOMS: atom_id res chain seq x y z
N MET A 1 -11.86 -14.98 -3.25
CA MET A 1 -12.44 -13.81 -2.56
C MET A 1 -13.20 -12.97 -3.56
N ASN A 2 -14.31 -12.34 -3.20
CA ASN A 2 -14.97 -11.35 -4.05
C ASN A 2 -14.11 -10.09 -4.20
N GLN A 3 -14.30 -9.35 -5.30
CA GLN A 3 -13.63 -8.07 -5.49
C GLN A 3 -14.19 -7.02 -4.51
N PRO A 4 -13.35 -6.22 -3.83
CA PRO A 4 -13.83 -5.23 -2.90
C PRO A 4 -14.50 -4.06 -3.61
N LYS A 5 -15.49 -3.49 -2.94
CA LYS A 5 -15.97 -2.14 -3.25
C LYS A 5 -14.97 -1.14 -2.71
N ILE A 6 -14.59 -0.17 -3.53
CA ILE A 6 -13.54 0.80 -3.23
C ILE A 6 -14.16 2.18 -3.14
N GLN A 7 -13.87 2.91 -2.07
CA GLN A 7 -14.16 4.33 -1.95
C GLN A 7 -12.88 5.06 -1.57
N GLN A 8 -12.58 6.14 -2.29
CA GLN A 8 -11.42 6.99 -2.01
C GLN A 8 -11.91 8.38 -1.59
N GLN A 9 -11.50 8.83 -0.41
CA GLN A 9 -11.83 10.17 0.09
C GLN A 9 -10.61 10.76 0.79
N GLY A 10 -10.12 11.91 0.30
CA GLY A 10 -9.00 12.62 0.92
C GLY A 10 -7.70 11.81 1.01
N GLY A 11 -7.40 10.99 0.01
CA GLY A 11 -6.20 10.12 0.00
C GLY A 11 -6.27 8.92 0.95
N ILE A 12 -7.47 8.62 1.46
CA ILE A 12 -7.77 7.41 2.24
C ILE A 12 -8.57 6.47 1.37
N TYR A 13 -8.13 5.22 1.30
CA TYR A 13 -8.83 4.14 0.63
C TYR A 13 -9.64 3.35 1.66
N HIS A 14 -10.92 3.15 1.36
CA HIS A 14 -11.81 2.23 2.06
C HIS A 14 -12.14 1.09 1.11
N LEU A 15 -11.72 -0.12 1.47
CA LEU A 15 -12.00 -1.33 0.72
C LEU A 15 -12.93 -2.20 1.56
N THR A 16 -14.09 -2.56 1.01
CA THR A 16 -15.09 -3.38 1.68
C THR A 16 -15.36 -4.63 0.86
N TRP A 17 -15.25 -5.79 1.49
CA TRP A 17 -15.58 -7.08 0.89
C TRP A 17 -16.93 -7.55 1.41
N ASP A 18 -17.69 -8.25 0.55
CA ASP A 18 -19.01 -8.78 0.91
C ASP A 18 -18.90 -9.90 1.98
N GLU A 19 -17.70 -10.45 2.16
CA GLU A 19 -17.30 -11.35 3.24
C GLU A 19 -17.30 -10.70 4.64
N GLY A 20 -17.68 -9.42 4.75
CA GLY A 20 -17.84 -8.73 6.03
C GLY A 20 -16.54 -8.24 6.63
N ILE A 21 -15.56 -7.89 5.79
CA ILE A 21 -14.32 -7.24 6.18
C ILE A 21 -14.21 -5.87 5.52
N GLU A 22 -13.59 -4.94 6.25
CA GLU A 22 -13.26 -3.61 5.74
C GLU A 22 -11.80 -3.32 6.06
N ALA A 23 -11.08 -2.79 5.07
CA ALA A 23 -9.73 -2.29 5.24
C ALA A 23 -9.69 -0.79 4.93
N GLN A 24 -9.05 -0.04 5.83
CA GLN A 24 -8.73 1.36 5.61
C GLN A 24 -7.22 1.48 5.36
N VAL A 25 -6.85 2.11 4.24
CA VAL A 25 -5.47 2.41 3.88
C VAL A 25 -5.31 3.92 3.79
N ALA A 26 -4.44 4.47 4.64
CA ALA A 26 -4.23 5.91 4.74
C ALA A 26 -2.73 6.25 4.66
N LYS A 27 -2.41 7.52 4.38
CA LYS A 27 -1.03 8.03 4.37
C LYS A 27 -0.08 7.20 3.48
N VAL A 28 -0.55 6.82 2.30
CA VAL A 28 0.29 6.15 1.30
C VAL A 28 1.44 7.08 0.93
N ARG A 29 2.67 6.57 0.98
CA ARG A 29 3.88 7.36 0.73
C ARG A 29 4.97 6.49 0.13
N GLU A 30 5.59 7.01 -0.91
CA GLU A 30 6.86 6.51 -1.44
C GLU A 30 8.05 7.09 -0.64
N HIS A 31 9.00 6.22 -0.30
CA HIS A 31 10.26 6.57 0.35
C HIS A 31 11.39 6.66 -0.69
N ARG A 32 12.48 7.36 -0.35
CA ARG A 32 13.64 7.54 -1.25
C ARG A 32 14.30 6.23 -1.70
N ASP A 33 14.07 5.14 -0.96
CA ASP A 33 14.58 3.81 -1.28
C ASP A 33 13.61 2.96 -2.13
N GLY A 34 12.56 3.58 -2.67
CA GLY A 34 11.55 2.94 -3.53
C GLY A 34 10.50 2.12 -2.77
N ARG A 35 10.51 2.12 -1.42
CA ARG A 35 9.44 1.49 -0.67
C ARG A 35 8.18 2.35 -0.73
N ILE A 36 7.03 1.71 -0.93
CA ILE A 36 5.72 2.34 -0.77
C ILE A 36 5.06 1.78 0.48
N THR A 37 4.81 2.66 1.46
CA THR A 37 4.21 2.29 2.74
C THR A 37 2.93 3.04 3.01
N ALA A 38 2.03 2.44 3.79
CA ALA A 38 0.79 3.06 4.24
C ALA A 38 0.45 2.68 5.69
N GLU A 39 -0.43 3.44 6.32
CA GLU A 39 -1.14 3.01 7.52
C GLU A 39 -2.32 2.12 7.11
N LEU A 40 -2.31 0.87 7.57
CA LEU A 40 -3.37 -0.10 7.34
C LEU A 40 -4.12 -0.39 8.66
N SER A 41 -5.44 -0.43 8.60
CA SER A 41 -6.29 -1.00 9.64
C SER A 41 -7.36 -1.89 9.02
N VAL A 42 -7.77 -2.94 9.74
CA VAL A 42 -8.75 -3.93 9.26
C VAL A 42 -9.79 -4.17 10.34
N THR A 43 -11.05 -4.12 9.95
CA THR A 43 -12.22 -4.40 10.78
C THR A 43 -13.08 -5.49 10.17
N THR A 44 -13.95 -6.09 10.98
CA THR A 44 -14.92 -7.09 10.52
C THR A 44 -16.29 -6.88 11.16
N SER A 45 -17.33 -7.23 10.41
CA SER A 45 -18.72 -7.33 10.87
C SER A 45 -19.19 -8.77 11.05
N LEU A 46 -18.29 -9.76 10.95
CA LEU A 46 -18.65 -11.17 11.10
C LEU A 46 -19.08 -11.49 12.55
N PRO A 47 -20.20 -12.21 12.76
CA PRO A 47 -20.62 -12.65 14.08
C PRO A 47 -19.57 -13.54 14.75
N GLY A 48 -19.33 -13.34 16.06
CA GLY A 48 -18.37 -14.13 16.82
C GLY A 48 -16.93 -13.60 16.80
N TYR A 49 -16.66 -12.57 15.97
CA TYR A 49 -15.34 -11.94 15.87
C TYR A 49 -15.25 -10.60 16.60
N LYS A 50 -14.04 -10.23 17.02
CA LYS A 50 -13.77 -8.88 17.52
C LYS A 50 -13.82 -7.91 16.33
N PRO A 51 -14.54 -6.77 16.44
CA PRO A 51 -14.70 -5.85 15.32
C PRO A 51 -13.39 -5.31 14.75
N TYR A 52 -12.36 -5.17 15.57
CA TYR A 52 -11.03 -4.68 15.16
C TYR A 52 -10.05 -5.83 15.05
N LEU A 53 -9.75 -6.25 13.82
CA LEU A 53 -8.78 -7.31 13.53
C LEU A 53 -7.35 -6.75 13.52
N LEU A 54 -7.15 -5.56 12.97
CA LEU A 54 -5.87 -4.87 12.93
C LEU A 54 -6.05 -3.37 13.21
N GLY A 55 -5.39 -2.87 14.24
CA GLY A 55 -5.28 -1.43 14.47
C GLY A 55 -4.32 -0.78 13.46
N ARG A 56 -4.30 0.55 13.40
CA ARG A 56 -3.40 1.29 12.50
C ARG A 56 -1.95 0.83 12.66
N SER A 57 -1.43 0.20 11.62
CA SER A 57 -0.08 -0.35 11.56
C SER A 57 0.59 0.04 10.26
N LEU A 58 1.90 0.27 10.29
CA LEU A 58 2.66 0.55 9.07
C LEU A 58 2.77 -0.72 8.23
N PHE A 59 2.42 -0.62 6.97
CA PHE A 59 2.42 -1.74 6.02
C PHE A 59 3.17 -1.34 4.76
N ASN A 60 4.07 -2.22 4.29
CA ASN A 60 4.76 -2.03 3.03
C ASN A 60 3.98 -2.73 1.90
N LEU A 61 3.43 -1.94 0.99
CA LEU A 61 2.53 -2.40 -0.07
C LEU A 61 3.24 -3.24 -1.14
N LEU A 62 4.54 -3.04 -1.33
CA LEU A 62 5.35 -3.77 -2.32
C LEU A 62 6.02 -5.03 -1.76
N ALA A 63 6.13 -5.16 -0.43
CA ALA A 63 6.87 -6.25 0.18
C ALA A 63 6.01 -7.52 0.33
N ILE A 64 6.31 -8.55 -0.47
CA ILE A 64 5.66 -9.88 -0.37
C ILE A 64 5.72 -10.43 1.06
N ARG A 65 6.87 -10.33 1.72
CA ARG A 65 7.03 -10.80 3.11
C ARG A 65 6.10 -10.08 4.08
N SER A 66 5.93 -8.75 3.92
CA SER A 66 4.99 -7.96 4.72
C SER A 66 3.56 -8.46 4.52
N ARG A 67 3.15 -8.78 3.29
CA ARG A 67 1.84 -9.36 3.00
C ARG A 67 1.66 -10.72 3.68
N VAL A 68 2.61 -11.63 3.55
CA VAL A 68 2.54 -12.99 4.14
C VAL A 68 2.46 -12.93 5.67
N ASP A 69 3.30 -12.11 6.30
CA ASP A 69 3.31 -11.99 7.76
C ASP A 69 2.01 -11.36 8.28
N MET A 70 1.46 -10.37 7.54
CA MET A 70 0.17 -9.76 7.87
C MET A 70 -1.00 -10.74 7.67
N ALA A 71 -1.00 -11.51 6.58
CA ALA A 71 -2.01 -12.53 6.30
C ALA A 71 -2.06 -13.57 7.42
N LYS A 72 -0.90 -14.03 7.90
CA LYS A 72 -0.80 -14.95 9.04
C LYS A 72 -1.42 -14.35 10.30
N ASN A 73 -1.08 -13.10 10.63
CA ASN A 73 -1.62 -12.44 11.83
C ASN A 73 -3.14 -12.26 11.78
N LEU A 74 -3.67 -11.90 10.61
CA LEU A 74 -5.11 -11.75 10.41
C LEU A 74 -5.84 -13.11 10.44
N LYS A 75 -5.22 -14.16 9.88
CA LYS A 75 -5.76 -15.53 9.90
C LYS A 75 -5.89 -16.10 11.30
N GLU A 76 -4.95 -15.79 12.20
CA GLU A 76 -5.06 -16.15 13.63
C GLU A 76 -6.27 -15.50 14.32
N ARG A 77 -6.73 -14.35 13.82
CA ARG A 77 -7.83 -13.57 14.42
C ARG A 77 -9.18 -13.85 13.78
N CYS A 78 -9.21 -14.18 12.48
CA CYS A 78 -10.42 -14.46 11.71
C CYS A 78 -10.08 -15.43 10.57
N PRO A 79 -10.12 -16.75 10.81
CA PRO A 79 -9.67 -17.76 9.83
C PRO A 79 -10.60 -17.98 8.64
N GLU A 80 -11.85 -17.47 8.67
CA GLU A 80 -12.87 -17.62 7.62
C GLU A 80 -12.54 -16.87 6.33
N ILE A 81 -11.60 -15.94 6.41
CA ILE A 81 -11.24 -15.02 5.34
C ILE A 81 -9.97 -15.50 4.66
N GLU A 82 -9.99 -15.50 3.32
CA GLU A 82 -8.81 -15.78 2.49
C GLU A 82 -7.87 -14.56 2.44
N TRP A 83 -7.17 -14.30 3.56
CA TRP A 83 -6.40 -13.08 3.78
C TRP A 83 -5.28 -12.83 2.77
N GLU A 84 -4.66 -13.89 2.24
CA GLU A 84 -3.62 -13.76 1.22
C GLU A 84 -4.19 -13.10 -0.04
N GLU A 85 -5.37 -13.54 -0.48
CA GLU A 85 -6.06 -12.97 -1.63
C GLU A 85 -6.58 -11.56 -1.33
N ALA A 86 -7.13 -11.31 -0.13
CA ALA A 86 -7.59 -9.98 0.30
C ALA A 86 -6.47 -8.94 0.23
N LEU A 87 -5.32 -9.28 0.80
CA LEU A 87 -4.18 -8.38 0.87
C LEU A 87 -3.52 -8.18 -0.49
N GLU A 88 -3.52 -9.21 -1.36
CA GLU A 88 -3.05 -9.07 -2.74
C GLU A 88 -3.93 -8.08 -3.52
N GLN A 89 -5.26 -8.25 -3.45
CA GLN A 89 -6.21 -7.33 -4.06
C GLN A 89 -6.03 -5.90 -3.52
N LEU A 90 -5.94 -5.74 -2.20
CA LEU A 90 -5.70 -4.44 -1.55
C LEU A 90 -4.43 -3.78 -2.08
N CYS A 91 -3.31 -4.49 -2.09
CA CYS A 91 -2.04 -3.97 -2.58
C CYS A 91 -2.14 -3.55 -4.04
N HIS A 92 -2.70 -4.41 -4.89
CA HIS A 92 -2.83 -4.12 -6.32
C HIS A 92 -3.65 -2.85 -6.56
N ILE A 93 -4.84 -2.76 -5.97
CA ILE A 93 -5.77 -1.64 -6.13
C ILE A 93 -5.13 -0.33 -5.65
N VAL A 94 -4.57 -0.34 -4.44
CA VAL A 94 -4.00 0.88 -3.84
C VAL A 94 -2.77 1.35 -4.62
N LEU A 95 -1.90 0.43 -5.06
CA LEU A 95 -0.71 0.78 -5.84
C LEU A 95 -1.07 1.29 -7.24
N GLU A 96 -2.03 0.67 -7.91
CA GLU A 96 -2.47 1.10 -9.24
C GLU A 96 -3.03 2.53 -9.18
N ASP A 97 -3.87 2.82 -8.19
CA ASP A 97 -4.44 4.16 -8.02
C ASP A 97 -3.38 5.18 -7.55
N PHE A 98 -2.51 4.79 -6.62
CA PHE A 98 -1.42 5.65 -6.14
C PHE A 98 -0.51 6.09 -7.29
N HIS A 99 -0.06 5.16 -8.14
CA HIS A 99 0.75 5.50 -9.31
C HIS A 99 -0.02 6.31 -10.37
N ARG A 100 -1.34 6.10 -10.51
CA ARG A 100 -2.18 6.92 -11.40
C ARG A 100 -2.22 8.39 -10.95
N GLY A 101 -2.13 8.63 -9.65
CA GLY A 101 -2.08 9.95 -9.04
C GLY A 101 -0.68 10.60 -9.02
N GLU A 102 0.38 9.85 -9.35
CA GLU A 102 1.74 10.39 -9.40
C GLU A 102 1.99 11.14 -10.71
N PRO A 103 2.54 12.37 -10.65
CA PRO A 103 3.00 13.05 -11.86
C PRO A 103 4.21 12.30 -12.43
N VAL A 104 4.08 11.82 -13.67
CA VAL A 104 5.20 11.28 -14.46
C VAL A 104 6.32 12.31 -14.45
N THR A 105 7.41 12.02 -13.75
CA THR A 105 8.60 12.89 -13.76
C THR A 105 9.50 12.42 -14.89
N GLU A 106 9.43 13.08 -16.03
CA GLU A 106 10.43 12.96 -17.09
C GLU A 106 11.76 13.51 -16.57
N ILE A 107 12.76 12.65 -16.46
CA ILE A 107 14.14 13.06 -16.22
C ILE A 107 14.75 13.42 -17.58
N TRP A 108 14.91 14.71 -17.84
CA TRP A 108 15.65 15.20 -19.00
C TRP A 108 17.15 15.20 -18.69
N THR A 109 17.97 14.65 -19.59
CA THR A 109 19.39 14.99 -19.64
C THR A 109 19.52 16.37 -20.27
N THR A 110 19.80 17.40 -19.48
CA THR A 110 20.22 18.69 -20.02
C THR A 110 21.58 18.53 -20.70
N ASP A 111 21.68 18.88 -21.98
CA ASP A 111 22.93 18.92 -22.77
C ASP A 111 23.92 19.99 -22.26
N ASP A 112 23.60 20.72 -21.20
CA ASP A 112 24.49 21.66 -20.52
C ASP A 112 25.47 20.94 -19.57
N ILE A 113 26.21 19.96 -20.12
CA ILE A 113 27.41 19.45 -19.47
C ILE A 113 28.48 20.52 -19.68
N LYS A 114 28.72 21.35 -18.65
CA LYS A 114 29.90 22.23 -18.65
C LYS A 114 31.15 21.35 -18.82
N PRO A 115 31.99 21.59 -19.85
CA PRO A 115 33.21 20.83 -20.01
C PRO A 115 34.07 20.98 -18.75
N PRO A 116 34.76 19.91 -18.31
CA PRO A 116 35.62 20.00 -17.14
C PRO A 116 36.72 21.04 -17.41
N GLU A 117 36.69 22.14 -16.66
CA GLU A 117 37.77 23.12 -16.64
C GLU A 117 38.95 22.50 -15.88
N TYR A 118 40.01 22.15 -16.59
CA TYR A 118 41.26 21.74 -15.98
C TYR A 118 41.95 22.96 -15.35
N LEU A 119 41.95 23.02 -14.02
CA LEU A 119 42.85 23.90 -13.27
C LEU A 119 44.28 23.36 -13.37
N LEU A 120 45.03 23.80 -14.37
CA LEU A 120 46.49 23.67 -14.35
C LEU A 120 47.03 24.82 -13.48
N TYR A 121 47.43 24.49 -12.25
CA TYR A 121 48.19 25.41 -11.40
C TYR A 121 49.63 25.52 -11.92
N PRO A 122 50.21 26.74 -12.01
CA PRO A 122 51.62 26.94 -12.34
C PRO A 122 52.55 26.50 -11.21
#